data_AF-A0A1B8D3R8-F1
#
_entry.id   AF-A0A1B8D3R8-F1
#
_cell.length_a   1.000
_cell.length_b   1.000
_cell.length_c   1.000
_cell.angle_alpha   90.00
_cell.angle_beta   90.00
_cell.angle_gamma   90.00
#
_symmetry.space_group_name_H-M   'P 1'
#
loop_
_entity.id
_entity.type
_entity.pdbx_description
1 polymer ?
#
loop_
_entity_poly.entity_id
_entity_poly.type
_entity_poly.pdbx_seq_one_letter_code
_entity_poly.pdbx_strand_id
1 'polypeptide(L)'
;MYGEGFHIFRPDVSVDHDEYEVKILMRHHICFGPFPESYEQIADQERLAVLVWIMQNTSPESMRPFHLTTTREICKEDKEFVLKVMKLDPRDRPTAQDLLEDKWFEEY
;
A
#
# COMPACT_ATOMS: atom_id res chain seq x y z
N MET A 1 14.42 8.26 0.44
CA MET A 1 13.27 8.34 -0.49
C MET A 1 11.97 8.53 0.28
N TYR A 2 11.76 7.84 1.39
CA TYR A 2 10.63 8.12 2.29
C TYR A 2 11.00 9.25 3.28
N GLY A 3 10.04 10.13 3.60
CA GLY A 3 10.29 11.38 4.34
C GLY A 3 10.33 12.63 3.44
N GLU A 4 10.59 13.80 4.03
CA GLU A 4 10.81 15.08 3.30
C GLU A 4 9.68 15.50 2.32
N GLY A 5 8.42 15.18 2.65
CA GLY A 5 7.27 15.49 1.78
C GLY A 5 7.06 14.51 0.63
N PHE A 6 7.78 13.37 0.63
CA PHE A 6 7.50 12.27 -0.28
C PHE A 6 6.20 11.55 0.10
N HIS A 7 5.31 11.41 -0.87
CA HIS A 7 4.00 10.79 -0.71
C HIS A 7 3.92 9.55 -1.60
N ILE A 8 4.01 8.36 -0.98
CA ILE A 8 4.11 7.07 -1.67
C ILE A 8 2.93 6.76 -2.60
N PHE A 9 1.75 7.34 -2.31
CA PHE A 9 0.54 7.15 -3.09
C PHE A 9 0.08 8.36 -3.87
N ARG A 10 0.87 9.45 -3.90
CA ARG A 10 0.47 10.66 -4.61
C ARG A 10 0.37 10.36 -6.11
N PRO A 11 -0.79 10.59 -6.73
CA PRO A 11 -0.93 10.44 -8.16
C PRO A 11 -0.37 11.67 -8.90
N ASP A 12 -0.22 11.52 -10.21
CA ASP A 12 0.23 12.55 -11.15
C ASP A 12 -0.91 13.44 -11.68
N VAL A 13 -2.11 13.29 -11.12
CA VAL A 13 -3.33 14.06 -11.48
C VAL A 13 -3.91 14.76 -10.25
N SER A 14 -4.75 15.78 -10.47
CA SER A 14 -5.47 16.50 -9.41
C SER A 14 -6.60 15.67 -8.80
N VAL A 15 -7.05 16.05 -7.59
CA VAL A 15 -8.13 15.36 -6.87
C VAL A 15 -9.45 15.34 -7.64
N ASP A 16 -9.72 16.35 -8.47
CA ASP A 16 -10.94 16.44 -9.28
C ASP A 16 -10.87 15.65 -10.60
N HIS A 17 -9.77 14.92 -10.85
CA HIS A 17 -9.61 14.13 -12.07
C HIS A 17 -10.26 12.76 -11.92
N ASP A 18 -11.01 12.31 -12.93
CA ASP A 18 -11.75 11.03 -12.89
C ASP A 18 -10.85 9.82 -12.56
N GLU A 19 -9.59 9.85 -13.01
CA GLU A 19 -8.61 8.79 -12.74
C GLU A 19 -7.89 8.89 -11.38
N TYR A 20 -8.21 9.87 -10.54
CA TYR A 20 -7.47 10.11 -9.30
C TYR A 20 -7.47 8.87 -8.38
N GLU A 21 -8.65 8.26 -8.17
CA GLU A 21 -8.79 7.09 -7.30
C GLU A 21 -8.09 5.85 -7.88
N VAL A 22 -8.24 5.58 -9.17
CA VAL A 22 -7.60 4.42 -9.81
C VAL A 22 -6.08 4.56 -9.79
N LYS A 23 -5.55 5.77 -9.99
CA LYS A 23 -4.10 6.04 -9.89
C LYS A 23 -3.57 5.83 -8.47
N ILE A 24 -4.36 6.15 -7.43
CA ILE A 24 -4.01 5.80 -6.04
C ILE A 24 -3.93 4.27 -5.86
N LEU A 25 -4.89 3.52 -6.41
CA LEU A 25 -4.89 2.06 -6.35
C LEU A 25 -3.71 1.45 -7.12
N MET A 26 -3.34 2.02 -8.28
CA MET A 26 -2.12 1.62 -9.01
C MET A 26 -0.87 1.84 -8.17
N ARG A 27 -0.74 2.99 -7.48
CA ARG A 27 0.38 3.25 -6.57
C ARG A 27 0.41 2.27 -5.38
N HIS A 28 -0.76 1.91 -4.84
CA HIS A 28 -0.86 0.86 -3.83
C HIS A 28 -0.35 -0.48 -4.36
N HIS A 29 -0.76 -0.88 -5.56
CA HIS A 29 -0.31 -2.12 -6.17
C HIS A 29 1.21 -2.13 -6.40
N ILE A 30 1.78 -1.03 -6.92
CA ILE A 30 3.22 -0.89 -7.16
C ILE A 30 4.06 -1.12 -5.90
N CYS A 31 3.57 -0.67 -4.74
CA CYS A 31 4.31 -0.76 -3.48
C CYS A 31 3.95 -1.96 -2.59
N PHE A 32 2.67 -2.32 -2.51
CA PHE A 32 2.15 -3.31 -1.55
C PHE A 32 1.40 -4.46 -2.22
N GLY A 33 1.23 -4.42 -3.54
CA GLY A 33 0.58 -5.45 -4.33
C GLY A 33 1.34 -6.78 -4.38
N PRO A 34 0.72 -7.81 -4.98
CA PRO A 34 -0.58 -7.80 -5.67
C PRO A 34 -1.80 -7.69 -4.74
N PHE A 35 -2.96 -7.30 -5.28
CA PHE A 35 -4.21 -7.36 -4.52
C PHE A 35 -4.58 -8.82 -4.25
N PRO A 36 -4.95 -9.19 -3.01
CA PRO A 36 -5.18 -10.59 -2.64
C PRO A 36 -6.55 -11.11 -3.11
N GLU A 37 -6.64 -12.42 -3.35
CA GLU A 37 -7.87 -13.12 -3.74
C GLU A 37 -9.01 -12.96 -2.73
N SER A 38 -8.67 -12.71 -1.47
CA SER A 38 -9.62 -12.49 -0.38
C SER A 38 -10.59 -11.32 -0.64
N TYR A 39 -10.27 -10.43 -1.59
CA TYR A 39 -11.16 -9.36 -2.05
C TYR A 39 -12.44 -9.87 -2.71
N GLU A 40 -12.46 -11.10 -3.24
CA GLU A 40 -13.68 -11.74 -3.77
C GLU A 40 -14.81 -11.82 -2.73
N GLN A 41 -14.46 -11.77 -1.44
CA GLN A 41 -15.41 -11.84 -0.33
C GLN A 41 -15.97 -10.48 0.08
N ILE A 42 -15.36 -9.37 -0.37
CA ILE A 42 -15.65 -8.00 0.11
C ILE A 42 -15.86 -6.97 -1.01
N ALA A 43 -15.72 -7.37 -2.27
CA ALA A 43 -15.91 -6.52 -3.44
C ALA A 43 -16.83 -7.17 -4.47
N ASP A 44 -17.60 -6.35 -5.19
CA ASP A 44 -18.41 -6.80 -6.33
C ASP A 44 -17.55 -7.04 -7.59
N GLN A 45 -18.17 -7.60 -8.63
CA GLN A 45 -17.47 -7.94 -9.87
C GLN A 45 -16.87 -6.73 -10.59
N GLU A 46 -17.51 -5.56 -10.53
CA GLU A 46 -17.00 -4.35 -11.18
C GLU A 46 -15.70 -3.90 -10.51
N ARG A 47 -15.70 -3.84 -9.18
CA ARG A 47 -14.52 -3.47 -8.39
C ARG A 47 -13.41 -4.49 -8.53
N LEU A 48 -13.73 -5.79 -8.54
CA LEU A 48 -12.75 -6.85 -8.79
C LEU A 48 -12.13 -6.73 -10.19
N ALA A 49 -12.92 -6.42 -11.21
CA ALA A 49 -12.42 -6.20 -12.56
C ALA A 49 -11.43 -5.03 -12.63
N VAL A 50 -11.67 -3.94 -11.89
CA VAL A 50 -10.71 -2.83 -11.77
C VAL A 50 -9.39 -3.29 -11.13
N LEU A 51 -9.44 -4.06 -10.05
CA LEU A 51 -8.21 -4.56 -9.40
C LEU A 51 -7.42 -5.49 -10.31
N VAL A 52 -8.11 -6.40 -11.01
CA VAL A 52 -7.48 -7.28 -12.00
C VAL A 52 -6.85 -6.47 -13.13
N TRP A 53 -7.56 -5.47 -13.66
CA TRP A 53 -7.04 -4.58 -14.70
C TRP A 53 -5.78 -3.85 -14.23
N ILE A 54 -5.76 -3.31 -13.00
CA ILE A 54 -4.57 -2.67 -12.43
C ILE A 54 -3.38 -3.63 -12.39
N MET A 55 -3.58 -4.85 -11.90
CA MET A 55 -2.51 -5.85 -11.79
C MET A 55 -1.97 -6.27 -13.16
N GLN A 56 -2.84 -6.35 -14.18
CA GLN A 56 -2.43 -6.71 -15.54
C GLN A 56 -1.75 -5.58 -16.30
N ASN A 57 -2.10 -4.31 -16.02
CA ASN A 57 -1.58 -3.14 -16.73
C ASN A 57 -0.40 -2.48 -16.01
N THR A 58 -0.02 -2.96 -14.83
CA THR A 58 1.20 -2.50 -14.16
C THR A 58 2.39 -3.29 -14.67
N SER A 59 3.37 -2.60 -15.27
CA SER A 59 4.58 -3.25 -15.79
C SER A 59 5.42 -3.78 -14.61
N PRO A 60 5.97 -5.01 -14.69
CA PRO A 60 6.84 -5.56 -13.65
C PRO A 60 8.04 -4.67 -13.32
N GLU A 61 8.59 -3.96 -14.32
CA GLU A 61 9.72 -3.03 -14.16
C GLU A 61 9.36 -1.78 -13.35
N SER A 62 8.08 -1.40 -13.35
CA SER A 62 7.58 -0.27 -12.58
C SER A 62 7.31 -0.60 -11.11
N MET A 63 7.28 -1.89 -10.75
CA MET A 63 7.05 -2.35 -9.39
C MET A 63 8.15 -1.86 -8.46
N ARG A 64 7.74 -1.37 -7.28
CA ARG A 64 8.64 -0.90 -6.21
C ARG A 64 8.18 -1.50 -4.88
N PRO A 65 8.30 -2.82 -4.68
CA PRO A 65 7.74 -3.47 -3.51
C PRO A 65 8.35 -2.92 -2.22
N PHE A 66 7.52 -2.42 -1.32
CA PHE A 66 7.94 -1.72 -0.11
C PHE A 66 8.76 -2.63 0.81
N HIS A 67 8.47 -3.93 0.82
CA HIS A 67 9.24 -4.91 1.59
C HIS A 67 10.69 -5.07 1.11
N LEU A 68 11.05 -4.58 -0.08
CA LEU A 68 12.42 -4.58 -0.62
C LEU A 68 13.18 -3.28 -0.37
N THR A 69 12.57 -2.30 0.30
CA THR A 69 13.25 -1.05 0.68
C THR A 69 14.43 -1.32 1.62
N THR A 70 15.46 -0.49 1.50
CA THR A 70 16.72 -0.65 2.23
C THR A 70 16.80 0.29 3.44
N THR A 71 17.75 0.05 4.34
CA THR A 71 18.02 0.93 5.50
C THR A 71 18.46 2.34 5.13
N ARG A 72 18.81 2.60 3.87
CA ARG A 72 19.06 3.95 3.34
C ARG A 72 17.78 4.75 3.14
N GLU A 73 16.65 4.08 3.03
CA GLU A 73 15.36 4.70 2.70
C GLU A 73 14.43 4.79 3.92
N ILE A 74 14.52 3.81 4.83
CA ILE A 74 13.70 3.67 6.04
C ILE A 74 14.44 2.77 7.03
N CYS A 75 14.43 3.08 8.33
CA CYS A 75 15.03 2.18 9.32
C CYS A 75 14.25 0.85 9.39
N LYS A 76 14.83 -0.15 10.06
CA LYS A 76 14.23 -1.49 10.09
C LYS A 76 12.90 -1.47 10.85
N GLU A 77 12.87 -0.74 11.96
CA GLU A 77 11.79 -0.63 12.91
C GLU A 77 10.56 0.03 12.25
N ASP A 78 10.75 1.19 11.60
CA ASP A 78 9.72 1.88 10.82
C ASP A 78 9.20 1.01 9.66
N LYS A 79 10.10 0.32 8.95
CA LYS A 79 9.71 -0.55 7.83
C LYS A 79 8.82 -1.68 8.30
N GLU A 80 9.19 -2.35 9.39
CA GLU A 80 8.40 -3.43 9.98
C GLU A 80 7.03 -2.92 10.43
N PHE A 81 6.97 -1.75 11.07
CA PHE A 81 5.71 -1.14 11.47
C PHE A 81 4.80 -0.79 10.28
N VAL A 82 5.34 -0.12 9.24
CA VAL A 82 4.59 0.21 8.03
C VAL A 82 4.05 -1.05 7.33
N LEU A 83 4.85 -2.13 7.27
CA LEU A 83 4.39 -3.41 6.68
C LEU A 83 3.28 -4.10 7.48
N LYS A 84 3.17 -3.84 8.79
CA LYS A 84 2.04 -4.30 9.62
C LYS A 84 0.77 -3.50 9.31
N VAL A 85 0.89 -2.17 9.20
CA VAL A 85 -0.25 -1.28 8.96
C VAL A 85 -0.78 -1.40 7.52
N MET A 86 0.11 -1.57 6.54
CA MET A 86 -0.20 -1.52 5.11
C MET A 86 -0.65 -2.86 4.50
N LYS A 87 -1.24 -3.78 5.30
CA LYS A 87 -1.87 -4.98 4.73
C LYS A 87 -2.98 -4.58 3.78
N LEU A 88 -2.99 -5.14 2.57
CA LEU A 88 -3.98 -4.79 1.56
C LEU A 88 -5.38 -5.18 2.02
N ASP A 89 -5.58 -6.45 2.41
CA ASP A 89 -6.83 -6.84 3.04
C ASP A 89 -6.96 -6.17 4.42
N PRO A 90 -7.99 -5.35 4.64
CA PRO A 90 -8.18 -4.68 5.92
C PRO A 90 -8.42 -5.66 7.08
N ARG A 91 -8.87 -6.89 6.81
CA ARG A 91 -9.11 -7.92 7.84
C ARG A 91 -7.83 -8.53 8.39
N ASP A 92 -6.71 -8.39 7.67
CA ASP A 92 -5.38 -8.82 8.11
C ASP A 92 -4.64 -7.74 8.91
N ARG A 93 -5.19 -6.51 8.99
CA ARG A 93 -4.56 -5.43 9.72
C ARG A 93 -4.74 -5.64 11.23
N PRO A 94 -3.68 -5.38 12.03
CA PRO A 94 -3.81 -5.31 13.48
C PRO A 94 -4.84 -4.25 13.88
N THR A 95 -5.44 -4.43 15.05
CA THR A 95 -6.35 -3.42 15.61
C THR A 95 -5.56 -2.19 16.04
N ALA A 96 -6.28 -1.08 16.29
CA ALA A 96 -5.65 0.11 16.85
C ALA A 96 -4.97 -0.18 18.20
N GLN A 97 -5.54 -1.06 19.03
CA GLN A 97 -4.95 -1.45 20.31
C GLN A 97 -3.64 -2.24 20.09
N ASP A 98 -3.66 -3.25 19.22
CA ASP A 98 -2.46 -4.04 18.90
C ASP A 98 -1.33 -3.15 18.37
N LEU A 99 -1.66 -2.13 17.56
CA LEU A 99 -0.68 -1.17 17.06
C LEU A 99 -0.10 -0.29 18.16
N LEU A 100 -0.92 0.18 19.11
CA LEU A 100 -0.46 1.00 20.24
C LEU A 100 0.41 0.20 21.22
N GLU A 101 0.24 -1.11 21.28
CA GLU A 101 1.06 -2.04 22.07
C GLU A 101 2.31 -2.55 21.30
N ASP A 102 2.51 -2.10 20.06
CA ASP A 102 3.67 -2.49 19.26
C ASP A 102 4.95 -1.84 19.78
N LYS A 103 6.05 -2.61 19.74
CA LYS A 103 7.38 -2.15 20.19
C LYS A 103 7.85 -0.88 19.49
N TRP A 104 7.36 -0.61 18.29
CA TRP A 104 7.63 0.65 17.60
C TRP A 104 7.26 1.88 18.44
N PHE A 105 6.22 1.81 19.28
CA PHE A 105 5.84 2.89 20.20
C PHE A 105 6.69 2.96 21.48
N GLU A 106 7.52 1.95 21.77
CA GLU A 106 8.42 1.96 22.92
C GLU A 106 9.72 2.74 22.65
N GLU A 107 9.95 3.17 21.39
CA GLU A 107 11.20 3.82 20.96
C GLU A 107 11.30 5.32 21.30
N TYR A 108 10.41 5.86 22.13
CA TYR A 108 10.43 7.27 22.60
C TYR A 108 10.15 7.44 24.10
#